data_AF-A0A0S4N6R8-F1
#
_entry.id   AF-A0A0S4N6R8-F1
#
_cell.length_a   1.000
_cell.length_b   1.000
_cell.length_c   1.000
_cell.angle_alpha   90.00
_cell.angle_beta   90.00
_cell.angle_gamma   90.00
#
_symmetry.space_group_name_H-M   'P 1'
#
loop_
_entity.id
_entity.type
_entity.pdbx_description
1 polymer ?
#
loop_
_entity_poly.entity_id
_entity_poly.type
_entity_poly.pdbx_seq_one_letter_code
_entity_poly.pdbx_strand_id
1 'polypeptide(L)'
;MVKLIIGDIREVYKFLEDNSIDCVITSPPYWRQRDYGVDGQIGQEETPEKYASEIANVFGLLWDKLKKTATVFLNIGYKYQNEEFLLIPEMVALEMRRLGYLLKNKIIWYKPNAMPTPARNRLNNTYEVVLFFVKNIGREVYYFNLDAVAENTLLDQINDLKPEDLLSVKVEDNLS
;
A
#
# COMPACT_ATOMS: atom_id res chain seq x y z
N MET A 1 20.58 15.00 11.13
CA MET A 1 19.73 15.87 12.00
C MET A 1 18.29 15.42 11.82
N VAL A 2 17.50 15.35 12.90
CA VAL A 2 16.08 14.96 12.85
C VAL A 2 15.21 16.19 13.08
N LYS A 3 14.18 16.40 12.25
CA LYS A 3 13.21 17.50 12.37
C LYS A 3 11.81 16.91 12.58
N LEU A 4 11.14 17.34 13.64
CA LEU A 4 9.72 17.03 13.90
C LEU A 4 8.90 18.27 13.56
N ILE A 5 7.87 18.10 12.73
CA ILE A 5 6.92 19.16 12.38
C ILE A 5 5.53 18.66 12.75
N ILE A 6 4.82 19.41 13.58
CA ILE A 6 3.46 19.09 14.02
C ILE A 6 2.50 19.97 13.23
N GLY A 7 1.56 19.37 12.51
CA GLY A 7 0.52 20.08 11.77
C GLY A 7 -0.18 19.19 10.76
N ASP A 8 -1.27 19.69 10.17
CA ASP A 8 -1.91 19.06 9.01
C ASP A 8 -0.94 19.12 7.82
N ILE A 9 -0.72 17.99 7.15
CA ILE A 9 0.13 17.90 5.97
C ILE A 9 -0.30 18.87 4.87
N ARG A 10 -1.60 19.18 4.79
CA ARG A 10 -2.19 20.17 3.86
C ARG A 10 -1.68 21.59 4.10
N GLU A 11 -1.07 21.86 5.26
CA GLU A 11 -0.40 23.11 5.57
C GLU A 11 1.12 22.94 5.68
N VAL A 12 1.57 21.83 6.28
CA VAL A 12 2.99 21.56 6.53
C VAL A 12 3.80 21.46 5.24
N TYR A 13 3.22 20.92 4.16
CA TYR A 13 3.95 20.74 2.90
C TYR A 13 4.51 22.06 2.33
N LYS A 14 3.87 23.20 2.65
CA LYS A 14 4.27 24.55 2.19
C LYS A 14 5.65 24.97 2.72
N PHE A 15 6.08 24.38 3.85
CA PHE A 15 7.37 24.64 4.47
C PHE A 15 8.46 23.65 4.04
N LEU A 16 8.11 22.66 3.22
CA LEU A 16 9.06 21.70 2.68
C LEU A 16 9.68 22.26 1.39
N GLU A 17 10.98 22.08 1.24
CA GLU A 17 11.70 22.43 0.02
C GLU A 17 11.28 21.52 -1.13
N ASP A 18 11.19 22.07 -2.33
CA ASP A 18 10.94 21.28 -3.54
C ASP A 18 12.12 20.35 -3.83
N ASN A 19 11.85 19.19 -4.43
CA ASN A 19 12.86 18.19 -4.78
C ASN A 19 13.79 17.80 -3.61
N SER A 20 13.26 17.76 -2.39
CA SER A 20 14.05 17.47 -1.17
C SER A 20 13.81 16.08 -0.61
N ILE A 21 12.68 15.44 -0.93
CA ILE A 21 12.25 14.18 -0.33
C ILE A 21 12.65 12.98 -1.20
N ASP A 22 13.44 12.05 -0.65
CA ASP A 22 13.85 10.78 -1.30
C ASP A 22 12.88 9.62 -1.04
N CYS A 23 12.23 9.60 0.11
CA CYS A 23 11.37 8.48 0.52
C CYS A 23 10.24 8.99 1.42
N VAL A 24 9.02 8.53 1.13
CA VAL A 24 7.85 8.70 2.01
C VAL A 24 7.45 7.33 2.51
N ILE A 25 7.37 7.18 3.83
CA ILE A 25 6.85 5.98 4.49
C ILE A 25 5.70 6.45 5.35
N THR A 26 4.50 5.92 5.12
CA THR A 26 3.32 6.37 5.86
C THR A 26 2.25 5.31 5.96
N SER A 27 1.49 5.39 7.05
CA SER A 27 0.21 4.72 7.28
C SER A 27 -0.81 5.80 7.65
N PRO A 28 -1.57 6.37 6.70
CA PRO A 28 -2.54 7.42 7.00
C PRO A 28 -3.65 6.87 7.90
N PRO A 29 -4.47 7.74 8.53
CA PRO A 29 -5.71 7.32 9.18
C PRO A 29 -6.55 6.42 8.26
N TYR A 30 -6.88 5.21 8.70
CA TYR A 30 -7.68 4.30 7.89
C TYR A 30 -9.15 4.69 7.90
N TRP A 31 -9.79 4.52 6.75
CA TRP A 31 -11.20 4.87 6.56
C TRP A 31 -12.12 4.26 7.63
N ARG A 32 -12.82 5.13 8.35
CA ARG A 32 -13.73 4.87 9.48
C ARG A 32 -13.14 3.99 10.57
N GLN A 33 -11.81 3.96 10.74
CA GLN A 33 -11.16 3.08 11.71
C GLN A 33 -11.08 3.73 13.09
N ARG A 34 -10.74 5.01 13.14
CA ARG A 34 -10.65 5.81 14.37
C ARG A 34 -11.12 7.23 14.09
N ASP A 35 -11.79 7.80 15.08
CA ASP A 35 -12.08 9.22 15.15
C ASP A 35 -11.08 9.86 16.13
N TYR A 36 -10.28 10.79 15.64
CA TYR A 36 -9.27 11.52 16.40
C TYR A 36 -9.82 12.84 17.01
N GLY A 37 -11.10 13.16 16.80
CA GLY A 37 -11.74 14.36 17.34
C GLY A 37 -11.25 15.67 16.73
N VAL A 38 -10.69 15.61 15.52
CA VAL A 38 -10.15 16.77 14.80
C VAL A 38 -10.99 17.02 13.55
N ASP A 39 -11.43 18.27 13.38
CA ASP A 39 -12.19 18.68 12.19
C ASP A 39 -11.35 18.52 10.92
N GLY A 40 -11.96 18.04 9.84
CA GLY A 40 -11.27 17.77 8.57
C GLY A 40 -10.23 16.63 8.60
N GLN A 41 -10.22 15.78 9.64
CA GLN A 41 -9.34 14.62 9.69
C GLN A 41 -9.58 13.67 8.50
N ILE A 42 -8.49 13.13 7.96
CA ILE A 42 -8.56 12.06 6.96
C ILE A 42 -9.13 10.80 7.61
N GLY A 43 -9.89 10.02 6.86
CA GLY A 43 -10.45 8.75 7.28
C GLY A 43 -11.89 8.84 7.79
N GLN A 44 -12.53 10.01 7.74
CA GLN A 44 -13.95 10.19 8.07
C GLN A 44 -14.82 10.56 6.86
N GLU A 45 -14.28 10.42 5.66
CA GLU A 45 -14.99 10.71 4.42
C GLU A 45 -16.22 9.82 4.28
N GLU A 46 -17.23 10.35 3.59
CA GLU A 46 -18.54 9.69 3.47
C GLU A 46 -18.44 8.31 2.82
N THR A 47 -17.59 8.14 1.81
CA THR A 47 -17.42 6.91 1.04
C THR A 47 -15.93 6.52 0.93
N PRO A 48 -15.60 5.24 0.72
CA PRO A 48 -14.21 4.80 0.55
C PRO A 48 -13.53 5.41 -0.69
N GLU A 49 -14.30 5.76 -1.73
CA GLU A 49 -13.79 6.47 -2.92
C GLU A 49 -13.38 7.89 -2.58
N LYS A 50 -14.20 8.63 -1.81
CA LYS A 50 -13.84 9.99 -1.35
C LYS A 50 -12.59 9.96 -0.48
N TYR A 51 -12.46 8.95 0.39
CA TYR A 51 -11.24 8.72 1.15
C TYR A 51 -10.04 8.44 0.23
N ALA A 52 -10.20 7.58 -0.78
CA ALA A 52 -9.12 7.28 -1.72
C ALA A 52 -8.65 8.51 -2.48
N SER A 53 -9.59 9.34 -2.95
CA SER A 53 -9.29 10.62 -3.58
C SER A 53 -8.60 11.59 -2.62
N GLU A 54 -9.00 11.62 -1.35
CA GLU A 54 -8.34 12.48 -0.36
C GLU A 54 -6.90 12.06 -0.05
N ILE A 55 -6.63 10.74 0.04
CA ILE A 55 -5.26 10.24 0.12
C ILE A 55 -4.45 10.69 -1.10
N ALA A 56 -4.98 10.54 -2.31
CA ALA A 56 -4.30 10.98 -3.51
C ALA A 56 -4.08 12.51 -3.54
N ASN A 57 -5.04 13.32 -3.08
CA ASN A 57 -4.90 14.78 -2.97
C ASN A 57 -3.67 15.16 -2.12
N VAL A 58 -3.47 14.50 -0.97
CA VAL A 58 -2.28 14.71 -0.14
C VAL A 58 -1.00 14.41 -0.90
N PHE A 59 -0.94 13.30 -1.64
CA PHE A 59 0.22 12.99 -2.49
C PHE A 59 0.40 13.99 -3.63
N GLY A 60 -0.68 14.61 -4.13
CA GLY A 60 -0.64 15.70 -5.09
C GLY A 60 0.10 16.92 -4.57
N LEU A 61 -0.14 17.29 -3.31
CA LEU A 61 0.59 18.37 -2.63
C LEU A 61 2.09 18.07 -2.48
N LEU A 62 2.44 16.78 -2.33
CA LEU A 62 3.82 16.35 -2.19
C LEU A 62 4.55 16.21 -3.52
N TRP A 63 3.87 16.26 -4.67
CA TRP A 63 4.46 15.93 -5.97
C TRP A 63 5.76 16.69 -6.27
N ASP A 64 5.79 17.99 -6.03
CA ASP A 64 6.96 18.85 -6.28
C ASP A 64 7.99 18.78 -5.15
N LYS A 65 7.59 18.31 -3.96
CA LYS A 65 8.49 18.08 -2.82
C LYS A 65 9.32 16.82 -3.00
N LEU A 66 8.78 15.85 -3.74
CA LEU A 66 9.43 14.59 -4.08
C LEU A 66 10.49 14.79 -5.18
N LYS A 67 11.70 14.30 -4.92
CA LYS A 67 12.71 14.13 -5.97
C LYS A 67 12.17 13.25 -7.09
N LYS A 68 12.75 13.38 -8.28
CA LYS A 68 12.48 12.47 -9.41
C LYS A 68 12.74 11.00 -9.05
N THR A 69 13.65 10.77 -8.11
CA THR A 69 14.06 9.45 -7.61
C THR A 69 13.22 8.91 -6.47
N ALA A 70 12.21 9.67 -6.02
CA ALA A 70 11.56 9.39 -4.77
C ALA A 70 10.71 8.11 -4.81
N THR A 71 10.67 7.44 -3.67
CA THR A 71 9.86 6.25 -3.42
C THR A 71 8.77 6.56 -2.40
N VAL A 72 7.62 5.90 -2.53
CA VAL A 72 6.49 6.03 -1.60
C VAL A 72 6.06 4.65 -1.16
N PHE A 73 6.13 4.39 0.14
CA PHE A 73 5.62 3.20 0.80
C PHE A 73 4.38 3.59 1.60
N LEU A 74 3.21 3.28 1.04
CA LEU A 74 1.91 3.60 1.62
C LEU A 74 1.29 2.34 2.21
N ASN A 75 1.35 2.20 3.54
CA ASN A 75 0.68 1.12 4.25
C ASN A 75 -0.80 1.42 4.43
N ILE A 76 -1.65 0.52 3.97
CA ILE A 76 -3.10 0.68 4.01
C ILE A 76 -3.80 -0.66 4.20
N GLY A 77 -4.86 -0.65 5.01
CA GLY A 77 -5.66 -1.83 5.32
C GLY A 77 -6.92 -1.94 4.46
N TYR A 78 -7.34 -3.18 4.22
CA TYR A 78 -8.70 -3.46 3.75
C TYR A 78 -9.70 -3.33 4.90
N LYS A 79 -10.96 -3.16 4.54
CA LYS A 79 -12.08 -3.08 5.48
C LYS A 79 -13.24 -3.91 4.99
N TYR A 80 -14.04 -4.39 5.94
CA TYR A 80 -15.35 -4.93 5.66
C TYR A 80 -16.42 -3.91 6.05
N GLN A 81 -17.42 -3.74 5.20
CA GLN A 81 -18.64 -3.00 5.50
C GLN A 81 -19.82 -3.78 4.94
N ASN A 82 -20.86 -4.00 5.75
CA ASN A 82 -22.04 -4.77 5.33
C ASN A 82 -21.68 -6.13 4.68
N GLU A 83 -20.73 -6.84 5.28
CA GLU A 83 -20.19 -8.15 4.82
C GLU A 83 -19.39 -8.13 3.52
N GLU A 84 -19.32 -6.99 2.83
CA GLU A 84 -18.51 -6.81 1.63
C GLU A 84 -17.05 -6.51 1.98
N PHE A 85 -16.11 -7.11 1.23
CA PHE A 85 -14.70 -6.80 1.30
C PHE A 85 -14.39 -5.58 0.43
N LEU A 86 -14.11 -4.44 1.05
CA LEU A 86 -13.88 -3.20 0.34
C LEU A 86 -12.45 -3.13 -0.19
N LEU A 87 -12.34 -2.85 -1.50
CA LEU A 87 -11.08 -2.74 -2.23
C LEU A 87 -10.41 -1.36 -2.04
N ILE A 88 -10.36 -0.88 -0.79
CA ILE A 88 -9.82 0.45 -0.44
C ILE A 88 -8.38 0.62 -0.95
N PRO A 89 -7.45 -0.34 -0.76
CA PRO A 89 -6.09 -0.20 -1.30
C PRO A 89 -6.07 -0.06 -2.83
N GLU A 90 -6.92 -0.79 -3.54
CA GLU A 90 -7.03 -0.69 -5.00
C GLU A 90 -7.60 0.65 -5.43
N MET A 91 -8.62 1.16 -4.74
CA MET A 91 -9.17 2.50 -5.00
C MET A 91 -8.08 3.57 -4.85
N VAL A 92 -7.31 3.52 -3.76
CA VAL A 92 -6.17 4.42 -3.55
C VAL A 92 -5.12 4.25 -4.65
N ALA A 93 -4.81 3.02 -5.05
CA ALA A 93 -3.85 2.78 -6.12
C ALA A 93 -4.30 3.34 -7.47
N LEU A 94 -5.60 3.27 -7.79
CA LEU A 94 -6.15 3.86 -9.00
C LEU A 94 -6.09 5.39 -8.97
N GLU A 95 -6.43 6.02 -7.84
CA GLU A 95 -6.34 7.48 -7.68
C GLU A 95 -4.89 7.97 -7.76
N MET A 96 -3.95 7.29 -7.08
CA MET A 96 -2.51 7.57 -7.18
C MET A 96 -2.01 7.46 -8.62
N ARG A 97 -2.49 6.45 -9.37
CA ARG A 97 -2.13 6.29 -10.79
C ARG A 97 -2.66 7.42 -11.67
N ARG A 98 -3.90 7.87 -11.43
CA ARG A 98 -4.50 9.03 -12.14
C ARG A 98 -3.68 10.30 -11.91
N LEU A 99 -3.08 10.45 -10.74
CA LEU A 99 -2.23 11.57 -10.37
C LEU A 99 -0.81 11.52 -10.97
N GLY A 100 -0.42 10.40 -11.61
CA GLY A 100 0.90 10.25 -12.23
C GLY A 100 1.89 9.43 -11.42
N TYR A 101 1.45 8.68 -10.41
CA TYR A 101 2.29 7.67 -9.76
C TYR A 101 2.23 6.32 -10.49
N LEU A 102 3.30 5.55 -10.44
CA LEU A 102 3.39 4.18 -10.93
C LEU A 102 3.46 3.23 -9.73
N LEU A 103 2.49 2.32 -9.62
CA LEU A 103 2.52 1.25 -8.63
C LEU A 103 3.55 0.19 -9.08
N LYS A 104 4.58 -0.02 -8.26
CA LYS A 104 5.65 -1.00 -8.50
C LYS A 104 5.34 -2.34 -7.88
N ASN A 105 4.96 -2.34 -6.61
CA ASN A 105 4.60 -3.55 -5.88
C ASN A 105 3.40 -3.30 -4.96
N LYS A 106 2.60 -4.36 -4.78
CA LYS A 106 1.69 -4.50 -3.65
C LYS A 106 2.33 -5.50 -2.69
N ILE A 107 3.01 -5.00 -1.67
CA ILE A 107 3.72 -5.82 -0.68
C ILE A 107 2.70 -6.29 0.35
N ILE A 108 2.70 -7.58 0.67
CA ILE A 108 1.80 -8.16 1.69
C ILE A 108 2.49 -8.14 3.05
N TRP A 109 1.98 -7.33 3.97
CA TRP A 109 2.40 -7.36 5.36
C TRP A 109 1.53 -8.34 6.15
N TYR A 110 2.02 -9.58 6.28
CA TYR A 110 1.39 -10.61 7.08
C TYR A 110 1.51 -10.33 8.58
N LYS A 111 0.40 -10.47 9.31
CA LYS A 111 0.31 -10.27 10.76
C LYS A 111 0.01 -11.62 11.44
N PRO A 112 1.03 -12.36 11.91
CA PRO A 112 0.84 -13.70 12.49
C PRO A 112 -0.06 -13.69 13.73
N ASN A 113 -0.10 -12.56 14.45
CA ASN A 113 -0.91 -12.36 15.65
C ASN A 113 -2.07 -11.39 15.40
N ALA A 114 -2.66 -11.41 14.19
CA ALA A 114 -3.83 -10.60 13.89
C ALA A 114 -5.00 -10.98 14.82
N MET A 115 -5.67 -9.97 15.40
CA MET A 115 -6.85 -10.25 16.23
C MET A 115 -7.94 -10.93 15.39
N PRO A 116 -8.44 -12.10 15.80
CA PRO A 116 -9.50 -12.78 15.08
C PRO A 116 -10.78 -11.95 15.13
N THR A 117 -11.52 -11.93 14.02
CA THR A 117 -12.84 -11.32 13.97
C THR A 117 -13.88 -12.42 14.19
N PRO A 118 -14.98 -12.18 14.95
CA PRO A 118 -16.01 -13.20 15.20
C PRO A 118 -16.90 -13.50 13.98
N ALA A 119 -16.47 -13.15 12.77
CA ALA A 119 -17.22 -13.37 11.54
C ALA A 119 -17.32 -14.87 11.21
N ARG A 120 -18.50 -15.35 10.82
CA ARG A 120 -18.76 -16.77 10.53
C ARG A 120 -18.86 -17.10 9.04
N ASN A 121 -18.99 -16.10 8.19
CA ASN A 121 -19.24 -16.21 6.75
C ASN A 121 -18.09 -15.64 5.90
N ARG A 122 -16.92 -15.40 6.49
CA ARG A 122 -15.73 -14.90 5.79
C ARG A 122 -14.45 -15.24 6.54
N LEU A 123 -13.33 -15.14 5.85
CA LEU A 123 -12.00 -15.29 6.43
C LEU A 123 -11.60 -14.06 7.25
N ASN A 124 -10.68 -14.26 8.19
CA ASN A 124 -10.06 -13.17 8.93
C ASN A 124 -9.14 -12.37 8.02
N ASN A 125 -9.17 -11.05 8.17
CA ASN A 125 -8.21 -10.18 7.51
C ASN A 125 -6.92 -10.15 8.34
N THR A 126 -5.93 -10.95 7.95
CA THR A 126 -4.67 -11.16 8.71
C THR A 126 -3.47 -10.46 8.08
N TYR A 127 -3.69 -9.58 7.10
CA TYR A 127 -2.62 -8.83 6.46
C TYR A 127 -3.06 -7.41 6.13
N GLU A 128 -2.07 -6.55 5.96
CA GLU A 128 -2.22 -5.25 5.32
C GLU A 128 -1.35 -5.19 4.07
N VAL A 129 -1.55 -4.17 3.25
CA VAL A 129 -0.72 -3.98 2.07
C VAL A 129 0.09 -2.71 2.20
N VAL A 130 1.35 -2.80 1.77
CA VAL A 130 2.18 -1.64 1.49
C VAL A 130 2.20 -1.46 -0.01
N LEU A 131 1.54 -0.41 -0.47
CA LEU A 131 1.57 0.01 -1.86
C LEU A 131 2.87 0.77 -2.09
N PHE A 132 3.73 0.23 -2.95
CA PHE A 132 5.00 0.84 -3.31
C PHE A 132 4.85 1.60 -4.63
N PHE A 133 4.95 2.94 -4.58
CA PHE A 133 4.87 3.82 -5.74
C PHE A 133 6.18 4.55 -6.03
N VAL A 134 6.31 4.95 -7.30
CA VAL A 134 7.31 5.89 -7.81
C VAL A 134 6.63 6.92 -8.72
N LYS A 135 7.30 8.03 -9.05
CA LYS A 135 6.78 9.00 -10.03
C LYS A 135 6.81 8.38 -11.45
N ASN A 136 5.72 8.49 -12.20
CA ASN A 136 5.64 8.00 -13.58
C ASN A 136 6.19 9.04 -14.57
N ILE A 137 7.51 9.24 -14.56
CA ILE A 137 8.19 10.29 -15.35
C ILE A 137 9.31 9.74 -16.26
N GLY A 138 9.37 8.42 -16.47
CA GLY A 138 10.40 7.74 -17.27
C GLY A 138 10.93 6.46 -16.60
N ARG A 139 11.57 5.57 -17.37
CA ARG A 139 11.80 4.17 -16.97
C ARG A 139 12.83 3.93 -15.86
N GLU A 140 13.72 4.87 -15.53
CA GLU A 140 14.84 4.61 -14.60
C GLU A 140 15.27 5.87 -13.86
N VAL A 141 14.46 6.35 -12.90
CA VAL A 141 14.87 7.51 -12.10
C VAL A 141 14.86 7.23 -10.61
N TYR A 142 14.34 6.11 -10.10
CA TYR A 142 14.23 5.86 -8.66
C TYR A 142 15.31 4.92 -8.12
N TYR A 143 15.65 5.11 -6.85
CA TYR A 143 16.59 4.25 -6.14
C TYR A 143 15.91 2.93 -5.74
N PHE A 144 16.48 1.80 -6.13
CA PHE A 144 16.01 0.47 -5.73
C PHE A 144 17.20 -0.49 -5.65
N ASN A 145 17.44 -1.06 -4.48
CA ASN A 145 18.54 -1.99 -4.24
C ASN A 145 17.96 -3.34 -3.81
N LEU A 146 17.77 -4.23 -4.79
CA LEU A 146 17.22 -5.56 -4.54
C LEU A 146 18.19 -6.43 -3.76
N ASP A 147 19.48 -6.34 -4.06
CA ASP A 147 20.53 -7.14 -3.41
C ASP A 147 20.59 -6.88 -1.90
N ALA A 148 20.33 -5.64 -1.47
CA ALA A 148 20.31 -5.28 -0.05
C ALA A 148 19.17 -5.95 0.74
N VAL A 149 18.13 -6.46 0.08
CA VAL A 149 16.97 -7.10 0.70
C VAL A 149 16.74 -8.53 0.21
N ALA A 150 17.61 -9.05 -0.65
CA ALA A 150 17.51 -10.40 -1.16
C ALA A 150 17.89 -11.40 -0.06
N GLU A 151 17.00 -12.35 0.21
CA GLU A 151 17.35 -13.54 0.98
C GLU A 151 17.84 -14.64 0.02
N ASN A 152 18.88 -15.37 0.43
CA ASN A 152 19.31 -16.57 -0.30
C ASN A 152 18.24 -17.65 -0.14
N THR A 153 17.31 -17.72 -1.07
CA THR A 153 16.27 -18.74 -1.08
C THR A 153 16.82 -20.09 -1.52
N LEU A 154 16.45 -21.16 -0.81
CA LEU A 154 16.67 -22.58 -1.15
C LEU A 154 15.76 -23.03 -2.34
N LEU A 155 15.62 -22.19 -3.37
CA LEU A 155 14.66 -22.38 -4.49
C LEU A 155 14.96 -23.62 -5.35
N ASP A 156 16.16 -24.19 -5.24
CA ASP A 156 16.56 -25.37 -6.02
C ASP A 156 15.75 -26.64 -5.69
N GLN A 157 14.98 -26.65 -4.59
CA GLN A 157 14.20 -27.83 -4.16
C GLN A 157 12.76 -27.86 -4.69
N ILE A 158 12.22 -26.75 -5.23
CA ILE A 158 10.79 -26.65 -5.60
C ILE A 158 10.56 -26.88 -7.09
N ASN A 159 11.56 -26.64 -7.94
CA ASN A 159 11.41 -26.69 -9.40
C ASN A 159 11.06 -28.08 -9.96
N ASP A 160 11.30 -29.15 -9.21
CA ASP A 160 11.05 -30.54 -9.64
C ASP A 160 9.75 -31.14 -9.08
N LEU A 161 9.01 -30.41 -8.23
CA LEU A 161 7.77 -30.93 -7.64
C LEU A 161 6.57 -30.67 -8.56
N LYS A 162 5.83 -31.72 -8.90
CA LYS A 162 4.60 -31.56 -9.68
C LYS A 162 3.43 -31.19 -8.77
N PRO A 163 2.37 -30.53 -9.29
CA PRO A 163 1.16 -30.23 -8.52
C PRO A 163 0.54 -31.46 -7.83
N GLU A 164 0.57 -32.64 -8.48
CA GLU A 164 0.12 -33.90 -7.87
C GLU A 164 0.92 -34.27 -6.61
N ASP A 165 2.23 -34.03 -6.60
CA ASP A 165 3.13 -34.34 -5.48
C ASP A 165 2.91 -33.39 -4.29
N LEU A 166 2.52 -32.14 -4.57
CA LEU A 166 2.31 -31.10 -3.57
C LEU A 166 0.95 -31.18 -2.88
N LEU A 167 -0.09 -31.52 -3.64
CA LEU A 167 -1.48 -31.38 -3.19
C LEU A 167 -2.17 -32.73 -2.95
N SER A 168 -1.49 -33.85 -3.23
CA SER A 168 -2.10 -35.19 -3.17
C SER A 168 -3.38 -35.29 -4.00
N VAL A 169 -3.42 -34.58 -5.13
CA VAL A 169 -4.56 -34.54 -6.05
C VAL A 169 -4.30 -35.37 -7.29
N LYS A 170 -5.37 -35.92 -7.86
CA LYS A 170 -5.33 -36.52 -9.18
C LYS A 170 -5.40 -35.40 -10.22
N VAL A 171 -4.41 -35.32 -11.10
CA VAL A 171 -4.44 -34.41 -12.25
C VAL A 171 -5.05 -35.15 -13.44
N GLU A 172 -6.11 -34.59 -14.02
CA GLU A 172 -6.68 -35.05 -15.29
C GLU A 172 -6.39 -33.98 -16.34
N ASP A 173 -5.54 -34.31 -17.31
CA ASP A 173 -5.18 -33.42 -18.41
C ASP A 173 -6.12 -33.67 -19.60
N ASN A 174 -6.99 -32.70 -19.87
CA ASN A 174 -7.91 -32.72 -21.01
C ASN A 174 -7.35 -31.97 -22.24
N LEU A 175 -6.07 -31.57 -22.21
CA LEU A 175 -5.38 -30.89 -23.32
C LEU A 175 -4.48 -31.83 -24.13
N SER A 176 -4.31 -33.09 -23.70
CA SER A 176 -3.60 -34.18 -24.39
C SER A 176 -4.52 -35.15 -25.09
#